data_AF-A0A924YXK6-F1
#
_entry.id   AF-A0A924YXK6-F1
#
_cell.length_a   1.000
_cell.length_b   1.000
_cell.length_c   1.000
_cell.angle_alpha   90.00
_cell.angle_beta   90.00
_cell.angle_gamma   90.00
#
_symmetry.space_group_name_H-M   'P 1'
#
loop_
_entity.id
_entity.type
_entity.pdbx_description
1 polymer ?
#
loop_
_entity_poly.entity_id
_entity_poly.type
_entity_poly.pdbx_seq_one_letter_code
_entity_poly.pdbx_strand_id
1 'polypeptide(L)'
;AFEGLGTVSFFYGVLLWRVVPVVNDWRRAVQRSAIDIFAIAGMSLSAVLGQEVIWFDPINGCPVTGPQLALVAIALIGMSCALLSIAIGGIAPASFRQLCVYAAEVVVALLFLHCYLTMPELFRGYLQPYWPLIVMAIAFAGVGASELCQRAKLSVLSEPLQNSAALLPLIPALGFWVATSRTDYSSVLFAGGLVYVWLNLRRRSFWYVLAASLAGNVGLWSLWSEHGVELLVRPQVWLIPPAVSVLAAAQWNRRRLTEVQLAAIRYPAITLLYVSSAGEMFLTGIAESFWLPIVLMVLSVLGVLAGILLRVRAFLYLGASFLLLSLVSMVWHAAEAIDHTWPWWAFGIGLGLGVLTLFGLFERKRNEMLRLLGELRTWER
;
A
#
# COMPACT_ATOMS: atom_id res chain seq x y z
N ALA A 1 39.05 -19.08 17.99
CA ALA A 1 38.96 -20.31 17.17
C ALA A 1 37.78 -20.26 16.20
N PHE A 2 36.56 -19.95 16.65
CA PHE A 2 35.40 -19.80 15.77
C PHE A 2 35.49 -18.62 14.78
N GLU A 3 36.24 -17.58 15.15
CA GLU A 3 36.39 -16.32 14.41
C GLU A 3 37.10 -16.45 13.04
N GLY A 4 37.94 -17.47 12.84
CA GLY A 4 38.62 -17.73 11.57
C GLY A 4 37.76 -18.50 10.56
N LEU A 5 36.67 -19.13 10.98
CA LEU A 5 35.86 -19.99 10.11
C LEU A 5 34.98 -19.19 9.14
N GLY A 6 34.54 -17.99 9.51
CA GLY A 6 33.74 -17.11 8.65
C GLY A 6 34.55 -16.52 7.49
N THR A 7 35.77 -16.06 7.75
CA THR A 7 36.69 -15.58 6.71
C THR A 7 37.15 -16.72 5.79
N VAL A 8 37.45 -17.90 6.36
CA VAL A 8 37.76 -19.11 5.56
C VAL A 8 36.57 -19.53 4.69
N SER A 9 35.32 -19.43 5.19
CA SER A 9 34.10 -19.69 4.40
C SER A 9 33.94 -18.72 3.23
N PHE A 10 34.25 -17.43 3.43
CA PHE A 10 34.23 -16.44 2.35
C PHE A 10 35.26 -16.75 1.25
N PHE A 11 36.51 -17.07 1.63
CA PHE A 11 37.55 -17.43 0.67
C PHE A 11 37.25 -18.74 -0.07
N TYR A 12 36.73 -19.76 0.62
CA TYR A 12 36.35 -21.03 0.00
C TYR A 12 35.11 -20.91 -0.90
N GLY A 13 34.08 -20.18 -0.45
CA GLY A 13 32.80 -20.04 -1.14
C GLY A 13 32.82 -19.08 -2.33
N VAL A 14 33.60 -17.99 -2.27
CA VAL A 14 33.61 -16.94 -3.30
C VAL A 14 34.77 -17.09 -4.27
N LEU A 15 35.98 -17.35 -3.76
CA LEU A 15 37.21 -17.29 -4.56
C LEU A 15 37.55 -18.65 -5.20
N LEU A 16 37.60 -19.72 -4.39
CA LEU A 16 37.97 -21.06 -4.89
C LEU A 16 36.94 -21.63 -5.87
N TRP A 17 35.64 -21.40 -5.63
CA TRP A 17 34.59 -21.88 -6.54
C TRP A 17 34.67 -21.27 -7.95
N ARG A 18 35.04 -19.99 -8.08
CA ARG A 18 35.08 -19.29 -9.37
C ARG A 18 36.37 -19.56 -10.15
N VAL A 19 37.45 -19.88 -9.45
CA VAL A 19 38.78 -20.03 -10.05
C VAL A 19 39.06 -21.47 -10.51
N VAL A 20 38.38 -22.48 -9.92
CA VAL A 20 38.59 -23.89 -10.31
C VAL A 20 37.84 -24.23 -11.61
N PRO A 21 38.55 -24.59 -12.70
CA PRO A 21 37.93 -24.92 -13.99
C PRO A 21 37.01 -26.15 -13.91
N VAL A 22 35.97 -26.16 -14.76
CA VAL A 22 34.83 -27.11 -14.79
C VAL A 22 35.23 -28.58 -14.99
N VAL A 23 36.47 -28.87 -15.38
CA VAL A 23 36.89 -30.18 -15.95
C VAL A 23 37.47 -31.16 -14.91
N ASN A 24 37.78 -30.73 -13.67
CA ASN A 24 38.48 -31.57 -12.69
C ASN A 24 37.57 -32.21 -11.62
N ASP A 25 37.82 -33.48 -11.29
CA ASP A 25 37.20 -34.23 -10.18
C ASP A 25 37.30 -33.51 -8.82
N TRP A 26 38.32 -32.67 -8.66
CA TRP A 26 38.51 -31.76 -7.52
C TRP A 26 37.31 -30.84 -7.26
N ARG A 27 36.51 -30.53 -8.28
CA ARG A 27 35.33 -29.69 -8.13
C ARG A 27 34.33 -30.29 -7.15
N ARG A 28 34.07 -31.61 -7.21
CA ARG A 28 33.12 -32.26 -6.28
C ARG A 28 33.63 -32.27 -4.84
N ALA A 29 34.94 -32.46 -4.65
CA ALA A 29 35.57 -32.40 -3.34
C ALA A 29 35.51 -30.98 -2.75
N VAL A 30 35.84 -29.96 -3.55
CA VAL A 30 35.73 -28.55 -3.17
C VAL A 30 34.27 -28.19 -2.85
N GLN A 31 33.31 -28.65 -3.65
CA GLN A 31 31.88 -28.44 -3.42
C GLN A 31 31.39 -29.00 -2.08
N ARG A 32 31.75 -30.25 -1.75
CA ARG A 32 31.39 -30.86 -0.46
C ARG A 32 32.04 -30.12 0.69
N SER A 33 33.35 -29.85 0.60
CA SER A 33 34.06 -29.11 1.64
C SER A 33 33.49 -27.71 1.87
N ALA A 34 33.03 -27.02 0.81
CA ALA A 34 32.42 -25.71 0.93
C ALA A 34 31.06 -25.79 1.66
N ILE A 35 30.25 -26.81 1.41
CA ILE A 35 28.98 -27.03 2.12
C ILE A 35 29.23 -27.32 3.61
N ASP A 36 30.20 -28.18 3.91
CA ASP A 36 30.54 -28.53 5.30
C ASP A 36 31.07 -27.32 6.07
N ILE A 37 31.97 -26.55 5.45
CA ILE A 37 32.50 -25.29 5.99
C ILE A 37 31.37 -24.28 6.21
N PHE A 38 30.44 -24.15 5.26
CA PHE A 38 29.30 -23.24 5.38
C PHE A 38 28.36 -23.65 6.51
N ALA A 39 28.09 -24.95 6.67
CA ALA A 39 27.27 -25.48 7.76
C ALA A 39 27.91 -25.21 9.13
N ILE A 40 29.22 -25.48 9.26
CA ILE A 40 29.97 -25.22 10.50
C ILE A 40 29.98 -23.72 10.81
N ALA A 41 30.24 -22.86 9.82
CA ALA A 41 30.22 -21.42 9.99
C ALA A 41 28.83 -20.92 10.42
N GLY A 42 27.77 -21.40 9.78
CA GLY A 42 26.38 -21.09 10.15
C GLY A 42 26.04 -21.50 11.58
N MET A 43 26.41 -22.72 12.00
CA MET A 43 26.22 -23.19 13.38
C MET A 43 26.99 -22.32 14.38
N SER A 44 28.25 -21.98 14.07
CA SER A 44 29.08 -21.15 14.95
C SER A 44 28.51 -19.73 15.12
N LEU A 45 28.08 -19.09 14.04
CA LEU A 45 27.46 -17.76 14.07
C LEU A 45 26.13 -17.79 14.82
N SER A 46 25.34 -18.85 14.65
CA SER A 46 24.06 -19.02 15.36
C SER A 46 24.29 -19.17 16.88
N ALA A 47 25.34 -19.88 17.29
CA ALA A 47 25.72 -20.01 18.69
C ALA A 47 26.19 -18.67 19.29
N VAL A 48 26.99 -17.90 18.55
CA VAL A 48 27.43 -16.55 18.98
C VAL A 48 26.23 -15.62 19.15
N LEU A 49 25.33 -15.55 18.16
CA LEU A 49 24.12 -14.73 18.24
C LEU A 49 23.19 -15.19 19.38
N GLY A 50 23.06 -16.51 19.59
CA GLY A 50 22.30 -17.05 20.71
C GLY A 50 22.89 -16.61 22.07
N GLN A 51 24.21 -16.59 22.19
CA GLN A 51 24.89 -16.11 23.39
C GLN A 51 24.67 -14.60 23.58
N GLU A 52 24.76 -13.80 22.52
CA GLU A 52 24.48 -12.36 22.56
C GLU A 52 23.05 -12.05 23.02
N VAL A 53 22.07 -12.84 22.58
CA VAL A 53 20.66 -12.70 23.01
C VAL A 53 20.51 -13.05 24.50
N ILE A 54 21.16 -14.11 24.98
CA ILE A 54 21.06 -14.53 26.39
C ILE A 54 21.71 -13.48 27.32
N TRP A 55 22.80 -12.85 26.88
CA TRP A 55 23.58 -11.89 27.67
C TRP A 55 23.19 -10.44 27.37
N PHE A 56 22.11 -10.22 26.63
CA PHE A 56 21.62 -8.90 26.29
C PHE A 56 21.04 -8.20 27.53
N ASP A 57 21.75 -7.19 28.01
CA ASP A 57 21.17 -6.19 28.90
C ASP A 57 20.54 -5.10 28.03
N PRO A 58 19.24 -4.79 28.21
CA PRO A 58 18.65 -3.64 27.55
C PRO A 58 19.53 -2.41 27.72
N ILE A 59 19.96 -2.02 28.91
CA ILE A 59 20.57 -0.70 29.13
C ILE A 59 21.95 -0.58 28.47
N ASN A 60 22.80 -1.59 28.65
CA ASN A 60 24.21 -1.52 28.25
C ASN A 60 24.54 -2.33 26.98
N GLY A 61 23.60 -3.11 26.45
CA GLY A 61 23.84 -4.04 25.35
C GLY A 61 24.61 -5.28 25.79
N CYS A 62 25.01 -6.10 24.82
CA CYS A 62 25.87 -7.26 25.07
C CYS A 62 27.33 -6.79 25.29
N PRO A 63 28.06 -7.32 26.29
CA PRO A 63 29.44 -6.93 26.59
C PRO A 63 30.43 -7.49 25.55
N VAL A 64 30.44 -6.91 24.35
CA VAL A 64 31.29 -7.30 23.23
C VAL A 64 32.29 -6.18 22.94
N THR A 65 33.55 -6.54 22.70
CA THR A 65 34.57 -5.55 22.34
C THR A 65 34.41 -5.08 20.88
N GLY A 66 34.74 -3.83 20.58
CA GLY A 66 34.64 -3.27 19.22
C GLY A 66 35.25 -4.14 18.11
N PRO A 67 36.42 -4.77 18.30
CA PRO A 67 37.00 -5.69 17.31
C PRO A 67 36.18 -6.96 17.08
N GLN A 68 35.59 -7.54 18.13
CA GLN A 68 34.75 -8.75 18.03
C GLN A 68 33.47 -8.46 17.25
N LEU A 69 32.85 -7.30 17.51
CA LEU A 69 31.70 -6.81 16.75
C LEU A 69 32.02 -6.69 15.25
N ALA A 70 33.13 -6.03 14.91
CA ALA A 70 33.53 -5.86 13.52
C ALA A 70 33.76 -7.22 12.84
N LEU A 71 34.33 -8.19 13.56
CA LEU A 71 34.63 -9.50 13.03
C LEU A 71 33.37 -10.34 12.76
N VAL A 72 32.40 -10.36 13.68
CA VAL A 72 31.11 -11.04 13.47
C VAL A 72 30.34 -10.39 12.32
N ALA A 73 30.35 -9.05 12.25
CA ALA A 73 29.73 -8.33 11.15
C ALA A 73 30.35 -8.69 9.78
N ILE A 74 31.68 -8.71 9.68
CA ILE A 74 32.40 -9.11 8.46
C ILE A 74 32.07 -10.56 8.08
N ALA A 75 31.99 -11.47 9.05
CA ALA A 75 31.64 -12.87 8.81
C ALA A 75 30.23 -13.02 8.24
N LEU A 76 29.24 -12.31 8.80
CA LEU A 76 27.86 -12.30 8.30
C LEU A 76 27.75 -11.68 6.89
N ILE A 77 28.47 -10.58 6.63
CA ILE A 77 28.53 -9.98 5.29
C ILE A 77 29.15 -10.98 4.29
N GLY A 78 30.27 -11.60 4.64
CA GLY A 78 30.93 -12.59 3.80
C GLY A 78 30.02 -13.78 3.49
N MET A 79 29.26 -14.25 4.49
CA MET A 79 28.29 -15.32 4.35
C MET A 79 27.14 -14.96 3.39
N SER A 80 26.59 -13.76 3.52
CA SER A 80 25.56 -13.25 2.61
C SER A 80 26.07 -13.13 1.17
N CYS A 81 27.27 -12.58 0.98
CA CYS A 81 27.92 -12.50 -0.34
C CYS A 81 28.16 -13.87 -0.97
N ALA A 82 28.58 -14.87 -0.17
CA ALA A 82 28.76 -16.23 -0.64
C ALA A 82 27.44 -16.85 -1.14
N LEU A 83 26.35 -16.70 -0.37
CA LEU A 83 25.01 -17.18 -0.76
C LEU A 83 24.50 -16.50 -2.04
N LEU A 84 24.67 -15.19 -2.16
CA LEU A 84 24.29 -14.45 -3.37
C LEU A 84 25.13 -14.88 -4.58
N SER A 85 26.43 -15.13 -4.40
CA SER A 85 27.29 -15.64 -5.48
C SER A 85 26.82 -17.01 -5.98
N ILE A 86 26.40 -17.90 -5.07
CA ILE A 86 25.83 -19.22 -5.42
C ILE A 86 24.51 -19.05 -6.17
N ALA A 87 23.63 -18.15 -5.73
CA ALA A 87 22.35 -17.87 -6.38
C ALA A 87 22.51 -17.32 -7.81
N ILE A 88 23.53 -16.49 -8.06
CA ILE A 88 23.80 -15.90 -9.38
C ILE A 88 24.52 -16.89 -10.31
N GLY A 89 25.37 -17.77 -9.77
CA GLY A 89 26.26 -18.67 -10.52
C GLY A 89 25.59 -19.69 -11.44
N GLY A 90 24.26 -19.82 -11.43
CA GLY A 90 23.47 -20.53 -12.45
C GLY A 90 23.61 -22.07 -12.48
N ILE A 91 24.46 -22.65 -11.65
CA ILE A 91 24.78 -24.09 -11.63
C ILE A 91 23.72 -24.90 -10.84
N ALA A 92 23.05 -24.27 -9.88
CA ALA A 92 22.06 -24.93 -9.03
C ALA A 92 20.63 -24.86 -9.60
N PRO A 93 19.73 -25.80 -9.23
CA PRO A 93 18.32 -25.74 -9.59
C PRO A 93 17.67 -24.40 -9.20
N ALA A 94 16.68 -23.94 -9.96
CA ALA A 94 16.02 -22.65 -9.73
C ALA A 94 15.47 -22.48 -8.31
N SER A 95 14.85 -23.51 -7.74
CA SER A 95 14.34 -23.52 -6.37
C SER A 95 15.45 -23.35 -5.32
N PHE A 96 16.59 -24.01 -5.49
CA PHE A 96 17.73 -23.88 -4.59
C PHE A 96 18.38 -22.51 -4.68
N ARG A 97 18.45 -21.93 -5.89
CA ARG A 97 18.95 -20.57 -6.08
C ARG A 97 18.08 -19.55 -5.35
N GLN A 98 16.76 -19.71 -5.40
CA GLN A 98 15.82 -18.86 -4.68
C GLN A 98 15.95 -19.03 -3.15
N LEU A 99 16.13 -20.28 -2.68
CA LEU A 99 16.41 -20.57 -1.28
C LEU A 99 17.70 -19.88 -0.79
N CYS A 100 18.76 -19.86 -1.61
CA CYS A 100 20.01 -19.16 -1.27
C CYS A 100 19.81 -17.65 -1.11
N VAL A 101 18.96 -17.03 -1.94
CA VAL A 101 18.65 -15.59 -1.79
C VAL A 101 17.90 -15.34 -0.49
N TYR A 102 16.89 -16.15 -0.17
CA TYR A 102 16.18 -16.04 1.12
C TYR A 102 17.11 -16.27 2.30
N ALA A 103 18.01 -17.25 2.23
CA ALA A 103 19.04 -17.46 3.25
C ALA A 103 19.96 -16.24 3.38
N ALA A 104 20.33 -15.58 2.26
CA ALA A 104 21.14 -14.37 2.29
C ALA A 104 20.42 -13.21 2.96
N GLU A 105 19.11 -13.04 2.70
CA GLU A 105 18.26 -12.05 3.37
C GLU A 105 18.16 -12.31 4.87
N VAL A 106 18.01 -13.58 5.29
CA VAL A 106 18.02 -13.97 6.71
C VAL A 106 19.36 -13.62 7.36
N VAL A 107 20.49 -13.89 6.70
CA VAL A 107 21.82 -13.53 7.21
C VAL A 107 21.97 -12.01 7.36
N VAL A 108 21.43 -11.22 6.42
CA VAL A 108 21.41 -9.74 6.54
C VAL A 108 20.54 -9.29 7.71
N ALA A 109 19.39 -9.95 7.94
CA ALA A 109 18.55 -9.68 9.11
C ALA A 109 19.27 -10.04 10.43
N LEU A 110 20.04 -11.13 10.45
CA LEU A 110 20.88 -11.50 11.61
C LEU A 110 22.03 -10.51 11.82
N LEU A 111 22.62 -9.96 10.76
CA LEU A 111 23.59 -8.86 10.86
C LEU A 111 22.97 -7.62 11.50
N PHE A 112 21.75 -7.28 11.09
CA PHE A 112 21.01 -6.17 11.70
C PHE A 112 20.72 -6.44 13.18
N LEU A 113 20.29 -7.66 13.53
CA LEU A 113 20.06 -8.08 14.91
C LEU A 113 21.34 -8.01 15.75
N HIS A 114 22.47 -8.48 15.22
CA HIS A 114 23.78 -8.39 15.88
C HIS A 114 24.14 -6.93 16.21
N CYS A 115 24.01 -6.02 15.25
CA CYS A 115 24.24 -4.59 15.47
C CYS A 115 23.30 -4.02 16.53
N TYR A 116 22.03 -4.45 16.56
CA TYR A 116 21.06 -4.01 17.57
C TYR A 116 21.41 -4.47 18.99
N LEU A 117 21.84 -5.73 19.15
CA LEU A 117 22.19 -6.32 20.45
C LEU A 117 23.50 -5.74 21.01
N THR A 118 24.44 -5.40 20.14
CA THR A 118 25.78 -4.95 20.54
C THR A 118 25.93 -3.43 20.60
N MET A 119 25.18 -2.67 19.79
CA MET A 119 25.18 -1.20 19.79
C MET A 119 23.75 -0.64 19.95
N PRO A 120 23.07 -0.89 21.10
CA PRO A 120 21.71 -0.43 21.32
C PRO A 120 21.59 1.10 21.33
N GLU A 121 22.66 1.84 21.64
CA GLU A 121 22.67 3.31 21.64
C GLU A 121 22.34 3.91 20.27
N LEU A 122 22.81 3.26 19.19
CA LEU A 122 22.56 3.67 17.81
C LEU A 122 21.06 3.65 17.50
N PHE A 123 20.34 2.68 18.07
CA PHE A 123 18.91 2.47 17.86
C PHE A 123 18.02 3.23 18.84
N ARG A 124 18.53 3.64 20.01
CA ARG A 124 17.76 4.35 21.05
C ARG A 124 17.85 5.86 20.98
N GLY A 125 18.99 6.42 20.59
CA GLY A 125 19.15 7.86 20.51
C GLY A 125 18.79 8.39 19.13
N TYR A 126 19.71 8.17 18.19
CA TYR A 126 19.67 8.80 16.88
C TYR A 126 18.62 8.22 15.94
N LEU A 127 18.45 6.90 15.92
CA LEU A 127 17.55 6.24 14.96
C LEU A 127 16.12 6.03 15.50
N GLN A 128 15.90 6.07 16.81
CA GLN A 128 14.57 5.81 17.41
C GLN A 128 13.46 6.71 16.84
N PRO A 129 13.66 8.03 16.67
CA PRO A 129 12.64 8.89 16.09
C PRO A 129 12.37 8.50 14.63
N TYR A 130 13.41 8.29 13.83
CA TYR A 130 13.32 8.09 12.38
C TYR A 130 13.10 6.63 11.96
N TRP A 131 13.03 5.70 12.91
CA TRP A 131 12.91 4.26 12.65
C TRP A 131 11.84 3.91 11.61
N PRO A 132 10.60 4.43 11.68
CA PRO A 132 9.57 4.12 10.70
C PRO A 132 9.92 4.60 9.27
N LEU A 133 10.59 5.76 9.15
CA LEU A 133 11.04 6.30 7.86
C LEU A 133 12.20 5.48 7.29
N ILE A 134 13.12 5.02 8.14
CA ILE A 134 14.23 4.16 7.72
C ILE A 134 13.69 2.84 7.16
N VAL A 135 12.74 2.20 7.87
CA VAL A 135 12.10 0.97 7.39
C VAL A 135 11.39 1.20 6.06
N MET A 136 10.71 2.34 5.90
CA MET A 136 10.06 2.71 4.63
C MET A 136 11.08 2.94 3.51
N ALA A 137 12.19 3.63 3.78
CA ALA A 137 13.26 3.85 2.81
C ALA A 137 13.88 2.52 2.36
N ILE A 138 14.09 1.57 3.27
CA ILE A 138 14.55 0.22 2.95
C ILE A 138 13.50 -0.52 2.11
N ALA A 139 12.22 -0.40 2.43
CA ALA A 139 11.14 -1.00 1.64
C ALA A 139 11.12 -0.46 0.19
N PHE A 140 11.17 0.86 0.01
CA PHE A 140 11.24 1.47 -1.32
C PHE A 140 12.52 1.08 -2.06
N ALA A 141 13.67 1.11 -1.39
CA ALA A 141 14.94 0.70 -1.98
C ALA A 141 14.91 -0.78 -2.40
N GLY A 142 14.33 -1.66 -1.58
CA GLY A 142 14.16 -3.08 -1.88
C GLY A 142 13.25 -3.32 -3.09
N VAL A 143 12.09 -2.64 -3.15
CA VAL A 143 11.21 -2.70 -4.33
C VAL A 143 11.92 -2.16 -5.58
N GLY A 144 12.64 -1.04 -5.47
CA GLY A 144 13.40 -0.45 -6.57
C GLY A 144 14.54 -1.35 -7.06
N ALA A 145 15.32 -1.93 -6.15
CA ALA A 145 16.38 -2.88 -6.47
C ALA A 145 15.82 -4.16 -7.10
N SER A 146 14.64 -4.62 -6.66
CA SER A 146 13.97 -5.77 -7.29
C SER A 146 13.59 -5.50 -8.74
N GLU A 147 13.15 -4.28 -9.05
CA GLU A 147 12.82 -3.82 -10.39
C GLU A 147 14.07 -3.73 -11.28
N LEU A 148 15.18 -3.21 -10.75
CA LEU A 148 16.45 -3.20 -11.47
C LEU A 148 16.92 -4.62 -11.80
N CYS A 149 16.81 -5.56 -10.85
CA CYS A 149 17.12 -6.96 -11.06
C CYS A 149 16.20 -7.61 -12.11
N GLN A 150 14.91 -7.24 -12.11
CA GLN A 150 13.94 -7.73 -13.09
C GLN A 150 14.28 -7.23 -14.51
N ARG A 151 14.67 -5.95 -14.66
CA ARG A 151 15.14 -5.39 -15.93
C ARG A 151 16.43 -6.06 -16.41
N ALA A 152 17.31 -6.42 -15.48
CA ALA A 152 18.53 -7.18 -15.76
C ALA A 152 18.29 -8.69 -16.04
N LYS A 153 17.02 -9.14 -16.10
CA LYS A 153 16.62 -10.55 -16.27
C LYS A 153 17.13 -11.50 -15.17
N LEU A 154 17.43 -10.97 -13.99
CA LEU A 154 17.84 -11.74 -12.81
C LEU A 154 16.60 -12.06 -11.95
N SER A 155 15.68 -12.86 -12.49
CA SER A 155 14.42 -13.23 -11.81
C SER A 155 14.63 -13.88 -10.44
N VAL A 156 15.76 -14.60 -10.30
CA VAL A 156 16.19 -15.27 -9.06
C VAL A 156 16.37 -14.30 -7.90
N LEU A 157 16.81 -13.05 -8.15
CA LEU A 157 16.95 -12.03 -7.11
C LEU A 157 15.70 -11.15 -6.99
N SER A 158 15.00 -10.88 -8.10
CA SER A 158 13.88 -9.94 -8.07
C SER A 158 12.69 -10.42 -7.25
N GLU A 159 12.37 -11.72 -7.30
CA GLU A 159 11.19 -12.25 -6.58
C GLU A 159 11.35 -12.24 -5.05
N PRO A 160 12.45 -12.77 -4.47
CA PRO A 160 12.68 -12.71 -3.02
C PRO A 160 12.70 -11.28 -2.50
N LEU A 161 13.51 -10.42 -3.14
CA LEU A 161 13.70 -9.04 -2.69
C LEU A 161 12.39 -8.24 -2.70
N GLN A 162 11.54 -8.46 -3.71
CA GLN A 162 10.23 -7.82 -3.78
C GLN A 162 9.26 -8.37 -2.73
N ASN A 163 9.26 -9.68 -2.46
CA ASN A 163 8.40 -10.30 -1.46
C ASN A 163 8.77 -9.81 -0.05
N SER A 164 10.05 -9.74 0.25
CA SER A 164 10.58 -9.27 1.54
C SER A 164 10.33 -7.77 1.74
N ALA A 165 10.59 -6.96 0.71
CA ALA A 165 10.32 -5.52 0.75
C ALA A 165 8.82 -5.20 0.88
N ALA A 166 7.92 -6.04 0.36
CA ALA A 166 6.48 -5.84 0.51
C ALA A 166 5.97 -6.05 1.95
N LEU A 167 6.71 -6.79 2.78
CA LEU A 167 6.36 -7.03 4.18
C LEU A 167 6.87 -5.92 5.10
N LEU A 168 7.94 -5.21 4.71
CA LEU A 168 8.56 -4.18 5.54
C LEU A 168 7.60 -3.03 5.96
N PRO A 169 6.72 -2.51 5.09
CA PRO A 169 5.75 -1.48 5.50
C PRO A 169 4.75 -1.94 6.56
N LEU A 170 4.55 -3.26 6.76
CA LEU A 170 3.72 -3.78 7.84
C LEU A 170 4.35 -3.58 9.21
N ILE A 171 5.69 -3.56 9.29
CA ILE A 171 6.40 -3.44 10.58
C ILE A 171 6.08 -2.09 11.25
N PRO A 172 6.23 -0.94 10.57
CA PRO A 172 5.79 0.35 11.14
C PRO A 172 4.29 0.42 11.37
N ALA A 173 3.49 -0.18 10.49
CA ALA A 173 2.02 -0.16 10.62
C ALA A 173 1.53 -0.90 11.87
N LEU A 174 2.14 -2.04 12.21
CA LEU A 174 1.89 -2.76 13.46
C LEU A 174 2.51 -2.03 14.65
N GLY A 175 3.68 -1.40 14.46
CA GLY A 175 4.37 -0.60 15.47
C GLY A 175 3.64 0.67 15.91
N PHE A 176 2.67 1.17 15.10
CA PHE A 176 1.80 2.30 15.45
C PHE A 176 1.09 2.13 16.80
N TRP A 177 0.70 0.90 17.14
CA TRP A 177 -0.02 0.62 18.38
C TRP A 177 0.87 0.40 19.61
N VAL A 178 2.19 0.21 19.40
CA VAL A 178 3.11 -0.27 20.43
C VAL A 178 4.23 0.73 20.76
N ALA A 179 4.61 1.59 19.83
CA ALA A 179 5.73 2.51 20.00
C ALA A 179 5.27 3.98 19.92
N THR A 180 5.68 4.78 20.89
CA THR A 180 5.56 6.25 20.89
C THR A 180 6.78 6.87 20.21
N SER A 181 6.81 6.93 18.87
CA SER A 181 7.83 7.72 18.16
C SER A 181 7.39 9.19 17.99
N ARG A 182 8.36 10.11 17.95
CA ARG A 182 8.13 11.55 17.73
C ARG A 182 7.78 11.93 16.29
N THR A 183 7.78 10.96 15.38
CA THR A 183 7.60 11.22 13.95
C THR A 183 6.14 11.01 13.60
N ASP A 184 5.59 11.92 12.78
CA ASP A 184 4.20 11.89 12.33
C ASP A 184 3.93 10.55 11.61
N TYR A 185 3.41 9.58 12.36
CA TYR A 185 3.13 8.21 11.90
C TYR A 185 2.24 8.19 10.67
N SER A 186 1.42 9.23 10.54
CA SER A 186 0.57 9.59 9.42
C SER A 186 1.31 9.59 8.09
N SER A 187 2.49 10.22 8.04
CA SER A 187 3.34 10.29 6.84
C SER A 187 3.89 8.93 6.44
N VAL A 188 4.23 8.10 7.43
CA VAL A 188 4.82 6.76 7.22
C VAL A 188 3.77 5.78 6.71
N LEU A 189 2.58 5.78 7.32
CA LEU A 189 1.46 4.96 6.88
C LEU A 189 1.03 5.33 5.46
N PHE A 190 0.99 6.64 5.15
CA PHE A 190 0.71 7.12 3.81
C PHE A 190 1.78 6.68 2.79
N ALA A 191 3.06 6.80 3.13
CA ALA A 191 4.16 6.31 2.29
C ALA A 191 4.09 4.78 2.08
N GLY A 192 3.72 4.01 3.12
CA GLY A 192 3.46 2.57 3.01
C GLY A 192 2.31 2.26 2.05
N GLY A 193 1.24 3.06 2.08
CA GLY A 193 0.16 3.01 1.09
C GLY A 193 0.68 3.16 -0.34
N LEU A 194 1.58 4.12 -0.59
CA LEU A 194 2.19 4.33 -1.92
C LEU A 194 3.04 3.14 -2.39
N VAL A 195 3.79 2.49 -1.48
CA VAL A 195 4.52 1.24 -1.81
C VAL A 195 3.56 0.17 -2.30
N TYR A 196 2.44 -0.02 -1.60
CA TYR A 196 1.45 -1.02 -1.99
C TYR A 196 0.73 -0.66 -3.30
N VAL A 197 0.47 0.63 -3.57
CA VAL A 197 -0.05 1.08 -4.88
C VAL A 197 0.92 0.71 -6.00
N TRP A 198 2.22 0.97 -5.83
CA TRP A 198 3.24 0.59 -6.81
C TRP A 198 3.21 -0.93 -7.05
N LEU A 199 3.26 -1.72 -5.98
CA LEU A 199 3.25 -3.19 -6.07
C LEU A 199 1.99 -3.72 -6.77
N ASN A 200 0.83 -3.10 -6.52
CA ASN A 200 -0.41 -3.43 -7.22
C ASN A 200 -0.31 -3.20 -8.73
N LEU A 201 0.20 -2.05 -9.17
CA LEU A 201 0.32 -1.72 -10.61
C LEU A 201 1.12 -2.78 -11.37
N ARG A 202 2.07 -3.45 -10.70
CA ARG A 202 2.89 -4.53 -11.25
C ARG A 202 2.23 -5.91 -11.17
N ARG A 203 1.78 -6.33 -9.98
CA ARG A 203 1.33 -7.72 -9.76
C ARG A 203 -0.15 -7.96 -10.05
N ARG A 204 -0.96 -6.91 -10.22
CA ARG A 204 -2.42 -7.00 -10.47
C ARG A 204 -3.11 -7.99 -9.52
N SER A 205 -2.70 -7.97 -8.25
CA SER A 205 -3.20 -8.86 -7.21
C SER A 205 -4.13 -8.09 -6.27
N PHE A 206 -5.26 -8.71 -5.97
CA PHE A 206 -6.32 -8.15 -5.14
C PHE A 206 -5.80 -7.73 -3.74
N TRP A 207 -4.91 -8.54 -3.15
CA TRP A 207 -4.38 -8.27 -1.81
C TRP A 207 -3.54 -7.00 -1.72
N TYR A 208 -2.78 -6.65 -2.76
CA TYR A 208 -2.03 -5.39 -2.78
C TYR A 208 -2.95 -4.19 -2.98
N VAL A 209 -4.05 -4.33 -3.74
CA VAL A 209 -5.08 -3.28 -3.85
C VAL A 209 -5.72 -3.01 -2.49
N LEU A 210 -6.06 -4.07 -1.76
CA LEU A 210 -6.66 -3.98 -0.44
C LEU A 210 -5.69 -3.34 0.56
N ALA A 211 -4.44 -3.83 0.61
CA ALA A 211 -3.40 -3.28 1.48
C ALA A 211 -3.11 -1.81 1.17
N ALA A 212 -3.01 -1.43 -0.10
CA ALA A 212 -2.83 -0.05 -0.53
C ALA A 212 -3.99 0.85 -0.11
N SER A 213 -5.22 0.38 -0.31
CA SER A 213 -6.42 1.14 0.04
C SER A 213 -6.51 1.32 1.56
N LEU A 214 -6.24 0.27 2.34
CA LEU A 214 -6.27 0.36 3.81
C LEU A 214 -5.15 1.25 4.33
N ALA A 215 -3.90 0.99 3.97
CA ALA A 215 -2.76 1.76 4.45
C ALA A 215 -2.83 3.23 4.02
N GLY A 216 -3.23 3.48 2.76
CA GLY A 216 -3.41 4.84 2.25
C GLY A 216 -4.50 5.62 2.98
N ASN A 217 -5.68 5.02 3.20
CA ASN A 217 -6.77 5.70 3.91
C ASN A 217 -6.47 5.89 5.40
N VAL A 218 -5.88 4.90 6.07
CA VAL A 218 -5.47 5.03 7.47
C VAL A 218 -4.40 6.11 7.63
N GLY A 219 -3.40 6.17 6.75
CA GLY A 219 -2.40 7.24 6.74
C GLY A 219 -3.03 8.62 6.53
N LEU A 220 -3.98 8.72 5.59
CA LEU A 220 -4.70 9.96 5.30
C LEU A 220 -5.58 10.42 6.48
N TRP A 221 -6.31 9.51 7.13
CA TRP A 221 -7.09 9.81 8.34
C TRP A 221 -6.21 10.29 9.49
N SER A 222 -5.05 9.66 9.67
CA SER A 222 -4.08 10.05 10.68
C SER A 222 -3.54 11.46 10.39
N LEU A 223 -3.21 11.78 9.14
CA LEU A 223 -2.75 13.12 8.72
C LEU A 223 -3.81 14.19 8.99
N TRP A 224 -5.07 13.90 8.67
CA TRP A 224 -6.17 14.83 8.93
C TRP A 224 -6.44 15.03 10.41
N SER A 225 -6.35 13.97 11.22
CA SER A 225 -6.51 14.07 12.66
C SER A 225 -5.43 14.96 13.29
N GLU A 226 -4.19 14.92 12.80
CA GLU A 226 -3.11 15.80 13.24
C GLU A 226 -3.38 17.28 12.89
N HIS A 227 -4.07 17.54 11.78
CA HIS A 227 -4.42 18.89 11.32
C HIS A 227 -5.79 19.37 11.83
N GLY A 228 -6.41 18.67 12.78
CA GLY A 228 -7.70 19.05 13.38
C GLY A 228 -8.91 18.86 12.47
N VAL A 229 -8.78 18.05 11.42
CA VAL A 229 -9.89 17.71 10.50
C VAL A 229 -10.57 16.44 11.00
N GLU A 230 -11.59 16.62 11.84
CA GLU A 230 -12.37 15.54 12.41
C GLU A 230 -13.59 15.16 11.55
N LEU A 231 -14.03 13.91 11.67
CA LEU A 231 -15.18 13.36 10.94
C LEU A 231 -16.46 14.19 11.12
N LEU A 232 -16.71 14.68 12.33
CA LEU A 232 -17.92 15.44 12.64
C LEU A 232 -17.88 16.88 12.13
N VAL A 233 -16.68 17.41 11.84
CA VAL A 233 -16.49 18.79 11.37
C VAL A 233 -16.50 18.85 9.85
N ARG A 234 -15.81 17.92 9.19
CA ARG A 234 -15.69 17.85 7.71
C ARG A 234 -15.90 16.41 7.22
N PRO A 235 -17.11 15.86 7.31
CA PRO A 235 -17.35 14.48 6.91
C PRO A 235 -16.99 14.23 5.44
N GLN A 236 -17.15 15.24 4.56
CA GLN A 236 -16.84 15.11 3.14
C GLN A 236 -15.35 14.77 2.93
N VAL A 237 -14.46 15.47 3.64
CA VAL A 237 -13.02 15.25 3.54
C VAL A 237 -12.68 13.87 4.09
N TRP A 238 -13.29 13.47 5.20
CA TRP A 238 -12.97 12.22 5.90
C TRP A 238 -13.47 10.96 5.17
N LEU A 239 -14.63 11.00 4.52
CA LEU A 239 -15.31 9.83 3.93
C LEU A 239 -15.19 9.69 2.40
N ILE A 240 -14.94 10.79 1.66
CA ILE A 240 -14.84 10.70 0.19
C ILE A 240 -13.62 9.88 -0.26
N PRO A 241 -12.40 10.10 0.27
CA PRO A 241 -11.22 9.33 -0.17
C PRO A 241 -11.30 7.82 0.05
N PRO A 242 -11.82 7.28 1.17
CA PRO A 242 -12.03 5.83 1.29
C PRO A 242 -13.10 5.31 0.32
N ALA A 243 -14.19 6.05 0.10
CA ALA A 243 -15.21 5.68 -0.89
C ALA A 243 -14.62 5.59 -2.32
N VAL A 244 -13.83 6.60 -2.72
CA VAL A 244 -13.16 6.63 -4.02
C VAL A 244 -12.13 5.51 -4.13
N SER A 245 -11.36 5.24 -3.08
CA SER A 245 -10.37 4.15 -3.05
C SER A 245 -11.03 2.79 -3.29
N VAL A 246 -12.15 2.53 -2.60
CA VAL A 246 -12.94 1.29 -2.75
C VAL A 246 -13.54 1.18 -4.16
N LEU A 247 -14.05 2.28 -4.73
CA LEU A 247 -14.57 2.30 -6.10
C LEU A 247 -13.48 2.04 -7.14
N ALA A 248 -12.32 2.65 -6.99
CA ALA A 248 -11.16 2.42 -7.85
C ALA A 248 -10.69 0.96 -7.77
N ALA A 249 -10.59 0.42 -6.55
CA ALA A 249 -10.23 -0.98 -6.29
C ALA A 249 -11.21 -1.96 -6.93
N ALA A 250 -12.51 -1.71 -6.80
CA ALA A 250 -13.57 -2.52 -7.42
C ALA A 250 -13.51 -2.45 -8.95
N GLN A 251 -13.29 -1.26 -9.51
CA GLN A 251 -13.20 -1.08 -10.96
C GLN A 251 -11.98 -1.76 -11.56
N TRP A 252 -10.83 -1.69 -10.88
CA TRP A 252 -9.60 -2.34 -11.31
C TRP A 252 -9.73 -3.87 -11.32
N ASN A 253 -10.45 -4.42 -10.33
CA ASN A 253 -10.66 -5.86 -10.17
C ASN A 253 -11.99 -6.37 -10.75
N ARG A 254 -12.72 -5.57 -11.55
CA ARG A 254 -14.06 -5.92 -12.05
C ARG A 254 -14.16 -7.28 -12.76
N ARG A 255 -13.07 -7.75 -13.38
CA ARG A 255 -13.03 -9.05 -14.08
C ARG A 255 -12.97 -10.26 -13.15
N ARG A 256 -12.62 -10.04 -11.87
CA ARG A 256 -12.46 -11.09 -10.85
C ARG A 256 -13.64 -11.13 -9.86
N LEU A 257 -14.50 -10.12 -9.87
CA LEU A 257 -15.63 -9.98 -8.97
C LEU A 257 -16.92 -10.38 -9.71
N THR A 258 -17.86 -11.01 -9.00
CA THR A 258 -19.19 -11.28 -9.55
C THR A 258 -20.00 -9.98 -9.65
N GLU A 259 -21.03 -9.96 -10.50
CA GLU A 259 -21.93 -8.80 -10.64
C GLU A 259 -22.53 -8.37 -9.29
N VAL A 260 -22.93 -9.35 -8.46
CA VAL A 260 -23.49 -9.13 -7.12
C VAL A 260 -22.47 -8.48 -6.19
N GLN A 261 -21.22 -8.96 -6.19
CA GLN A 261 -20.14 -8.36 -5.37
C GLN A 261 -19.83 -6.94 -5.82
N LEU A 262 -19.78 -6.72 -7.14
CA LEU A 262 -19.50 -5.41 -7.71
C LEU A 262 -20.60 -4.40 -7.37
N ALA A 263 -21.86 -4.80 -7.41
CA ALA A 263 -22.99 -4.00 -6.98
C ALA A 263 -22.93 -3.72 -5.47
N ALA A 264 -22.70 -4.75 -4.65
CA ALA A 264 -22.57 -4.63 -3.20
C ALA A 264 -21.44 -3.68 -2.76
N ILE A 265 -20.41 -3.48 -3.59
CA ILE A 265 -19.35 -2.51 -3.33
C ILE A 265 -19.73 -1.11 -3.86
N ARG A 266 -20.23 -1.02 -5.09
CA ARG A 266 -20.49 0.26 -5.77
C ARG A 266 -21.61 1.06 -5.12
N TYR A 267 -22.75 0.44 -4.81
CA TYR A 267 -23.90 1.16 -4.25
C TYR A 267 -23.56 1.81 -2.90
N PRO A 268 -23.00 1.08 -1.91
CA PRO A 268 -22.63 1.70 -0.63
C PRO A 268 -21.53 2.75 -0.76
N ALA A 269 -20.52 2.54 -1.61
CA ALA A 269 -19.44 3.50 -1.75
C ALA A 269 -19.90 4.81 -2.43
N ILE A 270 -20.75 4.73 -3.46
CA ILE A 270 -21.32 5.91 -4.11
C ILE A 270 -22.30 6.62 -3.15
N THR A 271 -23.11 5.86 -2.42
CA THR A 271 -23.97 6.43 -1.37
C THR A 271 -23.14 7.14 -0.32
N LEU A 272 -22.04 6.55 0.17
CA LEU A 272 -21.16 7.18 1.15
C LEU A 272 -20.56 8.49 0.62
N LEU A 273 -20.13 8.51 -0.64
CA LEU A 273 -19.59 9.70 -1.30
C LEU A 273 -20.60 10.85 -1.28
N TYR A 274 -21.84 10.60 -1.70
CA TYR A 274 -22.86 11.65 -1.78
C TYR A 274 -23.50 12.00 -0.45
N VAL A 275 -23.79 11.01 0.41
CA VAL A 275 -24.35 11.24 1.74
C VAL A 275 -23.37 12.02 2.60
N SER A 276 -22.06 11.79 2.46
CA SER A 276 -21.06 12.58 3.17
C SER A 276 -21.06 14.04 2.71
N SER A 277 -21.11 14.30 1.40
CA SER A 277 -21.16 15.66 0.85
C SER A 277 -22.47 16.39 1.20
N ALA A 278 -23.62 15.70 1.11
CA ALA A 278 -24.90 16.25 1.53
C ALA A 278 -24.96 16.45 3.06
N GLY A 279 -24.40 15.51 3.83
CA GLY A 279 -24.33 15.58 5.28
C GLY A 279 -23.60 16.82 5.76
N GLU A 280 -22.46 17.17 5.15
CA GLU A 280 -21.76 18.42 5.49
C GLU A 280 -22.58 19.67 5.19
N MET A 281 -23.30 19.68 4.06
CA MET A 281 -24.21 20.77 3.70
C MET A 281 -25.32 20.95 4.74
N PHE A 282 -25.90 19.86 5.26
CA PHE A 282 -26.93 19.93 6.30
C PHE A 282 -26.35 20.30 7.68
N LEU A 283 -25.17 19.78 8.03
CA LEU A 283 -24.52 20.04 9.32
C LEU A 283 -24.00 21.47 9.44
N THR A 284 -23.45 22.03 8.36
CA THR A 284 -22.94 23.42 8.33
C THR A 284 -24.08 24.44 8.16
N GLY A 285 -25.28 23.99 7.81
CA GLY A 285 -26.41 24.85 7.50
C GLY A 285 -26.43 25.29 6.04
N ILE A 286 -27.57 25.06 5.38
CA ILE A 286 -27.79 25.35 3.95
C ILE A 286 -27.78 26.87 3.69
N ALA A 287 -28.16 27.68 4.68
CA ALA A 287 -28.22 29.13 4.57
C ALA A 287 -26.86 29.83 4.72
N GLU A 288 -25.88 29.20 5.39
CA GLU A 288 -24.62 29.89 5.74
C GLU A 288 -23.53 29.77 4.68
N SER A 289 -23.59 28.77 3.80
CA SER A 289 -22.51 28.51 2.84
C SER A 289 -23.02 28.11 1.45
N PHE A 290 -22.86 29.04 0.50
CA PHE A 290 -23.15 28.84 -0.92
C PHE A 290 -22.25 27.78 -1.59
N TRP A 291 -21.07 27.51 -1.03
CA TRP A 291 -20.06 26.65 -1.66
C TRP A 291 -20.42 25.16 -1.59
N LEU A 292 -21.04 24.70 -0.49
CA LEU A 292 -21.35 23.29 -0.25
C LEU A 292 -22.33 22.70 -1.29
N PRO A 293 -23.46 23.38 -1.63
CA PRO A 293 -24.33 22.93 -2.72
C PRO A 293 -23.63 22.89 -4.08
N ILE A 294 -22.73 23.83 -4.39
CA ILE A 294 -21.95 23.80 -5.66
C ILE A 294 -21.07 22.57 -5.71
N VAL A 295 -20.34 22.27 -4.63
CA VAL A 295 -19.46 21.09 -4.57
C VAL A 295 -20.27 19.82 -4.79
N LEU A 296 -21.43 19.68 -4.13
CA LEU A 296 -22.34 18.57 -4.35
C LEU A 296 -22.83 18.51 -5.81
N MET A 297 -23.19 19.65 -6.40
CA MET A 297 -23.63 19.74 -7.80
C MET A 297 -22.54 19.25 -8.76
N VAL A 298 -21.32 19.74 -8.60
CA VAL A 298 -20.17 19.36 -9.43
C VAL A 298 -19.86 17.88 -9.27
N LEU A 299 -19.84 17.37 -8.03
CA LEU A 299 -19.66 15.94 -7.76
C LEU A 299 -20.76 15.09 -8.40
N SER A 300 -22.01 15.52 -8.34
CA SER A 300 -23.15 14.84 -8.95
C SER A 300 -23.07 14.85 -10.48
N VAL A 301 -22.71 15.97 -11.11
CA VAL A 301 -22.49 16.03 -12.57
C VAL A 301 -21.35 15.11 -12.98
N LEU A 302 -20.22 15.16 -12.29
CA LEU A 302 -19.08 14.27 -12.54
C LEU A 302 -19.47 12.80 -12.37
N GLY A 303 -20.27 12.48 -11.36
CA GLY A 303 -20.79 11.14 -11.13
C GLY A 303 -21.73 10.68 -12.25
N VAL A 304 -22.66 11.53 -12.72
CA VAL A 304 -23.52 11.19 -13.87
C VAL A 304 -22.68 10.95 -15.12
N LEU A 305 -21.71 11.82 -15.42
CA LEU A 305 -20.81 11.67 -16.56
C LEU A 305 -19.97 10.39 -16.45
N ALA A 306 -19.43 10.09 -15.27
CA ALA A 306 -18.71 8.86 -15.00
C ALA A 306 -19.62 7.63 -15.16
N GLY A 307 -20.88 7.71 -14.74
CA GLY A 307 -21.89 6.67 -14.93
C GLY A 307 -22.18 6.38 -16.40
N ILE A 308 -22.25 7.42 -17.24
CA ILE A 308 -22.41 7.28 -18.69
C ILE A 308 -21.15 6.68 -19.32
N LEU A 309 -19.97 7.21 -18.98
CA LEU A 309 -18.68 6.77 -19.55
C LEU A 309 -18.35 5.32 -19.18
N LEU A 310 -18.55 4.96 -17.91
CA LEU A 310 -18.24 3.64 -17.37
C LEU A 310 -19.39 2.64 -17.53
N ARG A 311 -20.56 3.10 -18.02
CA ARG A 311 -21.82 2.35 -18.10
C ARG A 311 -22.19 1.71 -16.77
N VAL A 312 -22.31 2.53 -15.71
CA VAL A 312 -22.66 2.07 -14.36
C VAL A 312 -23.90 2.81 -13.87
N ARG A 313 -25.01 2.09 -13.65
CA ARG A 313 -26.30 2.68 -13.24
C ARG A 313 -26.27 3.39 -11.90
N ALA A 314 -25.55 2.82 -10.93
CA ALA A 314 -25.46 3.39 -9.59
C ALA A 314 -24.99 4.86 -9.62
N PHE A 315 -23.96 5.16 -10.43
CA PHE A 315 -23.45 6.51 -10.62
C PHE A 315 -24.47 7.45 -11.27
N LEU A 316 -25.23 6.95 -12.26
CA LEU A 316 -26.25 7.71 -12.97
C LEU A 316 -27.44 8.06 -12.06
N TYR A 317 -28.00 7.06 -11.37
CA TYR A 317 -29.18 7.25 -10.52
C TYR A 317 -28.88 8.05 -9.26
N LEU A 318 -27.81 7.70 -8.53
CA LEU A 318 -27.43 8.47 -7.34
C LEU A 318 -26.98 9.88 -7.74
N GLY A 319 -26.19 10.03 -8.80
CA GLY A 319 -25.76 11.34 -9.30
C GLY A 319 -26.94 12.24 -9.67
N ALA A 320 -27.94 11.73 -10.39
CA ALA A 320 -29.13 12.51 -10.73
C ALA A 320 -29.96 12.91 -9.50
N SER A 321 -30.14 11.99 -8.53
CA SER A 321 -30.88 12.29 -7.30
C SER A 321 -30.20 13.36 -6.45
N PHE A 322 -28.88 13.29 -6.28
CA PHE A 322 -28.13 14.29 -5.51
C PHE A 322 -27.96 15.61 -6.25
N LEU A 323 -27.96 15.60 -7.59
CA LEU A 323 -28.03 16.82 -8.41
C LEU A 323 -29.36 17.55 -8.16
N LEU A 324 -30.47 16.81 -8.14
CA LEU A 324 -31.78 17.39 -7.81
C LEU A 324 -31.80 17.95 -6.39
N LEU A 325 -31.24 17.21 -5.42
CA LEU A 325 -31.10 17.69 -4.05
C LEU A 325 -30.31 19.00 -3.98
N SER A 326 -29.15 19.07 -4.65
CA SER A 326 -28.32 20.28 -4.71
C SER A 326 -29.06 21.47 -5.34
N LEU A 327 -29.81 21.25 -6.43
CA LEU A 327 -30.62 22.30 -7.06
C LEU A 327 -31.69 22.84 -6.11
N VAL A 328 -32.39 21.94 -5.40
CA VAL A 328 -33.39 22.34 -4.39
C VAL A 328 -32.73 23.14 -3.27
N SER A 329 -31.58 22.70 -2.77
CA SER A 329 -30.83 23.41 -1.73
C SER A 329 -30.34 24.79 -2.17
N MET A 330 -29.94 24.95 -3.44
CA MET A 330 -29.57 26.26 -4.00
C MET A 330 -30.76 27.21 -4.09
N VAL A 331 -31.92 26.71 -4.53
CA VAL A 331 -33.13 27.53 -4.63
C VAL A 331 -33.60 27.94 -3.23
N TRP A 332 -33.50 27.05 -2.26
CA TRP A 332 -33.76 27.37 -0.85
C TRP A 332 -32.85 28.51 -0.37
N HIS A 333 -31.54 28.37 -0.57
CA HIS A 333 -30.56 29.40 -0.21
C HIS A 333 -30.85 30.75 -0.90
N ALA A 334 -31.22 30.73 -2.19
CA ALA A 334 -31.58 31.94 -2.92
C ALA A 334 -32.86 32.61 -2.41
N ALA A 335 -33.86 31.83 -1.97
CA ALA A 335 -35.08 32.36 -1.39
C ALA A 335 -34.82 33.06 -0.03
N GLU A 336 -33.97 32.46 0.79
CA GLU A 336 -33.59 33.00 2.10
C GLU A 336 -32.68 34.25 1.97
N ALA A 337 -31.74 34.23 1.03
CA ALA A 337 -30.84 35.37 0.77
C ALA A 337 -31.56 36.62 0.22
N ILE A 338 -32.67 36.44 -0.52
CA ILE A 338 -33.45 37.54 -1.12
C ILE A 338 -34.63 37.94 -0.21
N ASP A 339 -34.83 37.26 0.94
CA ASP A 339 -35.95 37.41 1.88
C ASP A 339 -37.34 37.38 1.18
N HIS A 340 -37.41 36.71 0.03
CA HIS A 340 -38.59 36.66 -0.83
C HIS A 340 -38.80 35.26 -1.38
N THR A 341 -40.06 34.83 -1.47
CA THR A 341 -40.43 33.45 -1.82
C THR A 341 -40.54 33.18 -3.32
N TRP A 342 -40.39 34.20 -4.16
CA TRP A 342 -40.56 34.06 -5.62
C TRP A 342 -39.60 33.05 -6.29
N PRO A 343 -38.32 32.86 -5.85
CA PRO A 343 -37.45 31.85 -6.46
C PRO A 343 -37.97 30.43 -6.26
N TRP A 344 -38.63 30.17 -5.12
CA TRP A 344 -39.24 28.88 -4.82
C TRP A 344 -40.41 28.58 -5.77
N TRP A 345 -41.29 29.57 -5.99
CA TRP A 345 -42.40 29.45 -6.95
C TRP A 345 -41.91 29.28 -8.38
N ALA A 346 -40.90 30.05 -8.80
CA ALA A 346 -40.31 29.95 -10.12
C ALA A 346 -39.70 28.56 -10.37
N PHE A 347 -38.97 28.03 -9.38
CA PHE A 347 -38.41 26.69 -9.45
C PHE A 347 -39.49 25.60 -9.49
N GLY A 348 -40.51 25.68 -8.62
CA GLY A 348 -41.61 24.71 -8.59
C GLY A 348 -42.39 24.67 -9.90
N ILE A 349 -42.74 25.83 -10.46
CA ILE A 349 -43.44 25.94 -11.75
C ILE A 349 -42.54 25.44 -12.89
N GLY A 350 -41.26 25.83 -12.90
CA GLY A 350 -40.30 25.40 -13.92
C GLY A 350 -40.05 23.89 -13.90
N LEU A 351 -39.91 23.29 -12.72
CA LEU A 351 -39.75 21.84 -12.56
C LEU A 351 -41.03 21.10 -12.98
N GLY A 352 -42.21 21.60 -12.59
CA GLY A 352 -43.50 21.04 -13.00
C GLY A 352 -43.69 21.05 -14.52
N LEU A 353 -43.41 22.18 -15.18
CA LEU A 353 -43.39 22.28 -16.65
C LEU A 353 -42.36 21.30 -17.25
N GLY A 354 -41.16 21.23 -16.69
CA GLY A 354 -40.12 20.29 -17.08
C GLY A 354 -40.61 18.83 -17.07
N VAL A 355 -41.21 18.39 -15.97
CA VAL A 355 -41.77 17.02 -15.85
C VAL A 355 -42.87 16.77 -16.88
N LEU A 356 -43.77 17.72 -17.11
CA LEU A 356 -44.82 17.61 -18.14
C LEU A 356 -44.22 17.50 -19.55
N THR A 357 -43.20 18.31 -19.88
CA THR A 357 -42.51 18.20 -21.17
C THR A 357 -41.80 16.86 -21.33
N LEU A 358 -41.18 16.35 -20.27
CA LEU A 358 -40.46 15.08 -20.28
C LEU A 358 -41.44 13.90 -20.43
N PHE A 359 -42.61 13.98 -19.79
CA PHE A 359 -43.70 13.02 -19.95
C PHE A 359 -44.25 13.05 -21.39
N GLY A 360 -44.52 14.23 -21.95
CA GLY A 360 -44.96 14.37 -23.34
C GLY A 360 -43.92 13.86 -24.34
N LEU A 361 -42.63 14.09 -24.10
CA LEU A 361 -41.54 13.52 -24.90
C LEU A 361 -41.47 11.99 -24.77
N PHE A 362 -41.66 11.46 -23.56
CA PHE A 362 -41.68 10.02 -23.31
C PHE A 362 -42.84 9.35 -24.05
N GLU A 363 -44.02 9.96 -24.05
CA GLU A 363 -45.20 9.44 -24.75
C GLU A 363 -45.01 9.50 -26.27
N ARG A 364 -44.46 10.61 -26.78
CA ARG A 364 -44.16 10.78 -28.21
C ARG A 364 -43.06 9.83 -28.72
N LYS A 365 -42.05 9.53 -27.91
CA LYS A 365 -40.90 8.68 -28.27
C LYS A 365 -40.85 7.37 -27.47
N ARG A 366 -42.01 6.85 -27.09
CA ARG A 366 -42.12 5.70 -26.18
C ARG A 366 -41.25 4.51 -26.57
N ASN A 367 -41.26 4.13 -27.85
CA ASN A 367 -40.49 2.98 -28.33
C ASN A 367 -38.97 3.22 -28.28
N GLU A 368 -38.50 4.42 -28.63
CA GLU A 368 -37.08 4.80 -28.52
C GLU A 368 -36.64 4.84 -27.05
N MET A 369 -37.47 5.42 -26.17
CA MET A 369 -37.19 5.48 -24.73
C MET A 369 -37.18 4.11 -24.09
N LEU A 370 -38.11 3.21 -24.46
CA LEU A 370 -38.10 1.82 -24.00
C LEU A 370 -36.85 1.06 -24.48
N ARG A 371 -36.37 1.34 -25.69
CA ARG A 371 -35.09 0.79 -26.18
C ARG A 371 -33.91 1.32 -25.36
N LEU A 372 -33.83 2.62 -25.12
CA LEU A 372 -32.79 3.22 -24.27
C LEU A 372 -32.82 2.67 -22.84
N LEU A 373 -34.02 2.49 -22.27
CA LEU A 373 -34.20 1.82 -20.97
C LEU A 373 -33.76 0.36 -21.03
N GLY A 374 -34.01 -0.34 -22.13
CA GLY A 374 -33.52 -1.69 -22.38
C GLY A 374 -31.99 -1.75 -22.45
N GLU A 375 -31.35 -0.80 -23.13
CA GLU A 375 -29.90 -0.67 -23.21
C GLU A 375 -29.29 -0.34 -21.84
N LEU A 376 -29.89 0.58 -21.08
CA LEU A 376 -29.53 0.83 -19.67
C LEU A 376 -29.68 -0.46 -18.85
N ARG A 377 -30.77 -1.21 -19.06
CA ARG A 377 -31.04 -2.64 -18.74
C ARG A 377 -29.82 -3.58 -18.81
N THR A 378 -28.88 -3.31 -19.71
CA THR A 378 -27.72 -4.18 -19.96
C THR A 378 -26.42 -3.73 -19.32
N TRP A 379 -26.34 -2.51 -18.79
CA TRP A 379 -25.11 -1.91 -18.25
C TRP A 379 -24.51 -2.61 -17.01
N GLU A 380 -25.23 -3.54 -16.38
CA GLU A 380 -24.74 -4.32 -15.23
C GLU A 380 -24.29 -5.75 -15.58
N ARG A 381 -24.38 -6.16 -16.86
CA ARG A 381 -23.85 -7.44 -17.36
C ARG A 381 -22.39 -7.37 -17.77
#